data_AF-A0A257A9H0-F1
#
_entry.id   AF-A0A257A9H0-F1
#
_cell.length_a   1.000
_cell.length_b   1.000
_cell.length_c   1.000
_cell.angle_alpha   90.00
_cell.angle_beta   90.00
_cell.angle_gamma   90.00
#
_symmetry.space_group_name_H-M   'P 1'
#
loop_
_entity.id
_entity.type
_entity.pdbx_description
1 polymer ?
#
loop_
_entity_poly.entity_id
_entity_poly.type
_entity_poly.pdbx_seq_one_letter_code
_entity_poly.pdbx_strand_id
1 'polypeptide(L)'
;MYPKEMEKSVRKVEESREERLHKLPEPMSAEEREEVLKKYHPDYKKEVKRKLKVGVSAGMVVPNEVADIIESNPIISEKDVDLSNIDYDVDVLIIGGGGAG
;
A
#
# COMPACT_ATOMS: atom_id res chain seq x y z
N MET A 1 -29.43 -17.01 11.64
CA MET A 1 -29.70 -18.12 10.71
C MET A 1 -29.13 -17.73 9.35
N TYR A 2 -28.33 -18.59 8.71
CA TYR A 2 -27.75 -18.27 7.40
C TYR A 2 -28.81 -18.41 6.29
N PRO A 3 -28.65 -17.71 5.15
CA PRO A 3 -29.50 -17.94 3.98
C PRO A 3 -29.48 -19.42 3.54
N LYS A 4 -30.59 -19.93 2.99
CA LYS A 4 -30.73 -21.34 2.53
C LYS A 4 -29.62 -21.76 1.56
N GLU A 5 -29.07 -20.84 0.79
CA GLU A 5 -27.95 -21.11 -0.13
C GLU A 5 -26.64 -21.38 0.62
N MET A 6 -26.41 -20.66 1.72
CA MET A 6 -25.26 -20.84 2.59
C MET A 6 -25.38 -22.13 3.42
N GLU A 7 -26.59 -22.53 3.82
CA GLU A 7 -26.83 -23.82 4.51
C GLU A 7 -26.38 -25.02 3.66
N LYS A 8 -26.56 -24.97 2.33
CA LYS A 8 -26.06 -26.00 1.42
C LYS A 8 -24.53 -26.06 1.41
N SER A 9 -23.87 -24.91 1.43
CA SER A 9 -22.40 -24.83 1.50
C SER A 9 -21.88 -25.32 2.84
N VAL A 10 -22.56 -25.00 3.94
CA VAL A 10 -22.22 -25.47 5.29
C VAL A 10 -22.26 -27.00 5.36
N ARG A 11 -23.33 -27.63 4.85
CA ARG A 11 -23.43 -29.11 4.82
C ARG A 11 -22.28 -29.76 4.06
N LYS A 12 -21.88 -29.23 2.90
CA LYS A 12 -20.71 -29.75 2.14
C LYS A 12 -19.39 -29.65 2.91
N VAL A 13 -19.22 -28.58 3.68
CA VAL A 13 -18.02 -28.39 4.53
C VAL A 13 -18.04 -29.36 5.70
N GLU A 14 -19.20 -29.61 6.31
CA GLU A 14 -19.39 -30.59 7.38
C GLU A 14 -19.11 -32.03 6.91
N GLU A 15 -19.68 -32.42 5.76
CA GLU A 15 -19.48 -33.74 5.15
C GLU A 15 -17.99 -34.04 4.87
N SER A 16 -17.22 -33.04 4.42
CA SER A 16 -15.80 -33.20 4.11
C SER A 16 -14.85 -32.92 5.29
N ARG A 17 -15.37 -32.68 6.50
CA ARG A 17 -14.56 -32.21 7.63
C ARG A 17 -13.62 -33.29 8.17
N GLU A 18 -14.12 -34.49 8.39
CA GLU A 18 -13.33 -35.62 8.92
C GLU A 18 -12.12 -35.93 8.02
N GLU A 19 -12.33 -35.99 6.70
CA GLU A 19 -11.26 -36.26 5.73
C GLU A 19 -10.21 -35.14 5.66
N ARG A 20 -10.63 -33.87 5.76
CA ARG A 20 -9.72 -32.71 5.70
C ARG A 20 -8.94 -32.50 6.99
N LEU A 21 -9.46 -32.94 8.15
CA LEU A 21 -8.81 -32.73 9.44
C LEU A 21 -7.41 -33.35 9.49
N HIS A 22 -7.20 -34.44 8.73
CA HIS A 22 -5.95 -35.20 8.70
C HIS A 22 -5.15 -35.03 7.40
N LYS A 23 -5.58 -34.14 6.50
CA LYS A 23 -4.97 -33.96 5.18
C LYS A 23 -4.57 -32.51 4.96
N LEU A 24 -3.28 -32.29 4.75
CA LEU A 24 -2.78 -31.01 4.27
C LEU A 24 -2.99 -30.91 2.76
N PRO A 25 -3.28 -29.71 2.22
CA PRO A 25 -3.22 -29.49 0.79
C PRO A 25 -1.79 -29.72 0.29
N GLU A 26 -1.68 -30.21 -0.94
CA GLU A 26 -0.38 -30.34 -1.61
C GLU A 26 0.30 -28.96 -1.67
N PRO A 27 1.59 -28.87 -1.30
CA PRO A 27 2.33 -27.61 -1.40
C PRO A 27 2.51 -27.25 -2.87
N MET A 28 2.26 -25.99 -3.20
CA MET A 28 2.51 -25.45 -4.53
C MET A 28 4.01 -25.50 -4.89
N SER A 29 4.31 -25.72 -6.17
CA SER A 29 5.65 -25.48 -6.70
C SER A 29 6.02 -23.99 -6.65
N ALA A 30 7.28 -23.66 -6.89
CA ALA A 30 7.72 -22.27 -6.97
C ALA A 30 7.03 -21.52 -8.14
N GLU A 31 6.87 -22.20 -9.28
CA GLU A 31 6.19 -21.66 -10.46
C GLU A 31 4.70 -21.41 -10.19
N GLU A 32 4.01 -22.39 -9.60
CA GLU A 32 2.59 -22.27 -9.27
C GLU A 32 2.34 -21.13 -8.28
N ARG A 33 3.20 -21.01 -7.26
CA ARG A 33 3.13 -19.90 -6.31
C ARG A 33 3.29 -18.56 -7.02
N GLU A 34 4.25 -18.44 -7.93
CA GLU A 34 4.50 -17.20 -8.67
C GLU A 34 3.32 -16.84 -9.59
N GLU A 35 2.70 -17.82 -10.26
CA GLU A 35 1.50 -17.60 -11.07
C GLU A 35 0.32 -17.12 -10.24
N VAL A 36 0.07 -17.75 -9.09
CA VAL A 36 -0.99 -17.36 -8.15
C VAL A 36 -0.75 -15.94 -7.63
N LEU A 37 0.49 -15.62 -7.26
CA LEU A 37 0.84 -14.29 -6.77
C LEU A 37 0.63 -13.23 -7.85
N LYS A 38 1.12 -13.45 -9.07
CA LYS A 38 0.90 -12.52 -10.20
C LYS A 38 -0.56 -12.29 -10.54
N LYS A 39 -1.38 -13.34 -10.41
CA LYS A 39 -2.80 -13.30 -10.80
C LYS A 39 -3.69 -12.69 -9.72
N TYR A 40 -3.42 -12.97 -8.46
CA TYR A 40 -4.34 -12.67 -7.36
C TYR A 40 -3.76 -11.75 -6.28
N HIS A 41 -2.43 -11.66 -6.14
CA HIS A 41 -1.83 -10.82 -5.10
C HIS A 41 -1.74 -9.36 -5.57
N PRO A 42 -2.31 -8.39 -4.83
CA PRO A 42 -2.33 -6.98 -5.23
C PRO A 42 -0.91 -6.43 -5.42
N ASP A 43 0.05 -6.82 -4.57
CA ASP A 43 1.43 -6.33 -4.67
C ASP A 43 2.19 -6.73 -5.93
N TYR A 44 1.74 -7.78 -6.63
CA TYR A 44 2.37 -8.26 -7.87
C TYR A 44 1.79 -7.60 -9.13
N LYS A 45 0.72 -6.79 -8.98
CA LYS A 45 0.18 -6.00 -10.09
C LYS A 45 1.12 -4.85 -10.40
N LYS A 46 1.88 -4.95 -11.49
CA LYS A 46 2.82 -3.89 -11.90
C LYS A 46 2.11 -2.57 -12.25
N GLU A 47 0.85 -2.63 -12.66
CA GLU A 47 0.06 -1.46 -13.08
C GLU A 47 -0.25 -0.48 -11.94
N VAL A 48 -0.25 -0.96 -10.68
CA VAL A 48 -0.59 -0.11 -9.52
C VAL A 48 0.64 0.53 -8.88
N LYS A 49 1.82 0.40 -9.50
CA LYS A 49 3.09 0.91 -8.98
C LYS A 49 3.81 1.74 -10.02
N ARG A 50 4.43 2.84 -9.60
CA ARG A 50 5.26 3.70 -10.45
C ARG A 50 6.52 4.15 -9.74
N LYS A 51 7.49 4.62 -10.52
CA LYS A 51 8.70 5.25 -9.98
C LYS A 51 8.40 6.66 -9.50
N LEU A 52 8.95 7.03 -8.35
CA LEU A 52 9.01 8.42 -7.91
C LEU A 52 9.86 9.24 -8.88
N LYS A 53 9.41 10.46 -9.18
CA LYS A 53 10.03 11.39 -10.13
C LYS A 53 10.92 12.42 -9.44
N VAL A 54 10.61 12.77 -8.19
CA VAL A 54 11.26 13.86 -7.45
C VAL A 54 11.60 13.46 -6.01
N GLY A 55 12.43 14.27 -5.35
CA GLY A 55 12.85 14.07 -3.97
C GLY A 55 14.03 13.10 -3.83
N VAL A 56 14.49 12.91 -2.59
CA VAL A 56 15.64 12.06 -2.26
C VAL A 56 15.46 10.60 -2.66
N SER A 57 14.21 10.14 -2.72
CA SER A 57 13.83 8.76 -3.07
C SER A 57 13.48 8.58 -4.55
N ALA A 58 13.83 9.55 -5.42
CA ALA A 58 13.55 9.47 -6.84
C ALA A 58 14.05 8.14 -7.45
N GLY A 59 13.23 7.53 -8.32
CA GLY A 59 13.51 6.25 -8.95
C GLY A 59 13.02 5.01 -8.17
N MET A 60 12.67 5.13 -6.89
CA MET A 60 12.06 4.03 -6.12
C MET A 60 10.66 3.70 -6.65
N VAL A 61 10.35 2.40 -6.75
CA VAL A 61 9.04 1.90 -7.17
C VAL A 61 8.11 1.80 -5.96
N VAL A 62 7.04 2.58 -5.96
CA VAL A 62 6.04 2.62 -4.88
C VAL A 62 4.62 2.49 -5.45
N PRO A 63 3.60 2.16 -4.63
CA PRO A 63 2.21 2.25 -5.06
C PRO A 63 1.86 3.64 -5.59
N ASN A 64 0.96 3.71 -6.58
CA ASN A 64 0.58 4.97 -7.21
C ASN A 64 0.07 5.99 -6.18
N GLU A 65 -0.73 5.55 -5.21
CA GLU A 65 -1.30 6.40 -4.15
C GLU A 65 -0.20 7.06 -3.31
N VAL A 66 0.88 6.32 -3.01
CA VAL A 66 2.02 6.85 -2.27
C VAL A 66 2.78 7.86 -3.11
N ALA A 67 3.02 7.55 -4.38
CA ALA A 67 3.68 8.47 -5.29
C ALA A 67 2.89 9.76 -5.48
N ASP A 68 1.56 9.67 -5.56
CA ASP A 68 0.69 10.82 -5.75
C ASP A 68 0.68 11.75 -4.55
N ILE A 69 0.78 11.22 -3.32
CA ILE A 69 0.90 12.01 -2.10
C ILE A 69 2.27 12.71 -2.04
N ILE A 70 3.36 11.98 -2.27
CA ILE A 70 4.72 12.53 -2.17
C ILE A 70 4.96 13.62 -3.23
N GLU A 71 4.41 13.43 -4.43
CA GLU A 71 4.55 14.35 -5.55
C GLU A 71 3.40 15.37 -5.65
N SER A 72 2.54 15.43 -4.63
CA SER A 72 1.43 16.38 -4.60
C SER A 72 1.93 17.81 -4.44
N ASN A 73 1.17 18.76 -4.98
CA ASN A 73 1.43 20.17 -4.72
C ASN A 73 1.07 20.51 -3.26
N PRO A 74 1.77 21.48 -2.65
CA PRO A 74 1.38 22.03 -1.36
C PRO A 74 -0.09 22.50 -1.38
N ILE A 75 -0.75 22.37 -0.23
CA ILE A 75 -2.15 22.80 -0.06
C ILE A 75 -2.26 24.33 -0.12
N ILE A 76 -1.24 25.03 0.37
CA ILE A 76 -1.17 26.49 0.39
C ILE A 76 -0.43 27.02 -0.83
N SER A 77 -0.79 28.22 -1.25
CA SER A 77 -0.16 28.99 -2.30
C SER A 77 0.53 30.24 -1.74
N GLU A 78 1.29 30.92 -2.59
CA GLU A 78 1.94 32.20 -2.23
C GLU A 78 0.94 33.27 -1.76
N LYS A 79 -0.31 33.21 -2.22
CA LYS A 79 -1.36 34.18 -1.86
C LYS A 79 -1.91 33.97 -0.47
N ASP A 80 -1.69 32.78 0.11
CA ASP A 80 -2.16 32.43 1.45
C ASP A 80 -1.16 32.87 2.53
N VAL A 81 0.01 33.38 2.13
CA VAL A 81 1.09 33.82 3.03
C VAL A 81 1.11 35.35 3.11
N ASP A 82 0.80 35.89 4.29
CA ASP A 82 0.94 37.32 4.57
C ASP A 82 2.35 37.63 5.07
N LEU A 83 3.10 38.40 4.29
CA LEU A 83 4.46 38.83 4.62
C LEU A 83 4.51 40.20 5.31
N SER A 84 3.35 40.83 5.59
CA SER A 84 3.29 42.12 6.27
C SER A 84 3.58 42.03 7.77
N ASN A 85 3.43 40.84 8.36
CA ASN A 85 3.72 40.57 9.75
C ASN A 85 4.67 39.36 9.85
N ILE A 86 5.93 39.61 10.21
CA ILE A 86 6.98 38.59 10.28
C ILE A 86 7.14 38.14 11.73
N ASP A 87 6.86 36.87 12.00
CA ASP A 87 7.02 36.30 13.35
C ASP A 87 8.50 36.08 13.72
N TYR A 88 9.34 35.74 12.74
CA TYR A 88 10.77 35.44 12.93
C TYR A 88 11.62 36.12 11.85
N ASP A 89 12.48 37.05 12.28
CA ASP A 89 13.49 37.69 11.44
C ASP A 89 14.88 37.19 11.84
N VAL A 90 15.44 36.29 11.02
CA VAL A 90 16.69 35.58 11.31
C VAL A 90 17.52 35.41 10.03
N ASP A 91 18.84 35.38 10.18
CA ASP A 91 19.76 35.16 9.04
C ASP A 91 19.65 33.73 8.49
N VAL A 92 19.43 32.74 9.36
CA VAL A 92 19.28 31.33 8.99
C VAL A 92 18.18 30.68 9.82
N LEU A 93 17.19 30.11 9.14
CA LEU A 93 16.12 29.32 9.75
C LEU A 93 16.31 27.84 9.43
N ILE A 94 16.50 27.02 10.46
CA ILE A 94 16.65 25.56 10.34
C ILE A 94 15.35 24.90 10.79
N ILE A 95 14.68 24.23 9.86
CA ILE A 95 13.43 23.49 10.13
C ILE A 95 13.73 21.99 10.15
N GLY A 96 13.80 21.43 11.35
CA GLY A 96 14.07 20.02 11.62
C GLY A 96 15.48 19.76 12.15
N GLY A 97 15.59 19.33 13.41
CA GLY A 97 16.85 19.07 14.11
C GLY A 97 17.38 17.63 13.95
N GLY A 98 17.43 17.13 12.71
CA GLY A 98 18.07 15.84 12.42
C GLY A 98 19.60 15.93 12.45
N GLY A 99 20.29 14.83 12.18
CA GLY A 99 21.77 14.78 12.21
C GLY A 99 22.51 15.65 11.18
N ALA A 100 21.77 16.38 10.33
CA ALA A 100 22.30 17.32 9.34
C ALA A 100 21.84 18.77 9.57
N GLY A 101 21.02 19.01 10.61
CA GLY A 101 20.49 20.33 10.97
C GLY A 101 21.36 21.08 11.97
#